data_AF-A0A1D9P399-F1
#
_entry.id   AF-A0A1D9P399-F1
#
_cell.length_a   1.000
_cell.length_b   1.000
_cell.length_c   1.000
_cell.angle_alpha   90.00
_cell.angle_beta   90.00
_cell.angle_gamma   90.00
#
_symmetry.space_group_name_H-M   'P 1'
#
loop_
_entity.id
_entity.type
_entity.pdbx_description
1 polymer ?
#
loop_
_entity_poly.entity_id
_entity_poly.type
_entity_poly.pdbx_seq_one_letter_code
_entity_poly.pdbx_strand_id
1 'polypeptide(L)'
;MMDVIKFREIIKQREETDDEWDYGVEQCWKQEVELLTKDIPSTIEFLKNDCTAEEYSWISEVLDDIVELVPSQELVQCYKNLMTKFPEECSKYNIAGSIESAEAILRWEAEHGKGGN
;
A
#
# COMPACT_ATOMS: atom_id res chain seq x y z
N MET A 1 2.42 3.38 16.63
CA MET A 1 3.50 3.62 15.66
C MET A 1 3.74 2.34 14.91
N MET A 2 3.81 2.42 13.58
CA MET A 2 4.03 1.29 12.69
C MET A 2 5.40 0.64 12.96
N ASP A 3 5.51 -0.68 12.82
CA ASP A 3 6.79 -1.39 12.95
C ASP A 3 7.60 -1.25 11.66
N VAL A 4 8.26 -0.09 11.51
CA VAL A 4 9.03 0.27 10.30
C VAL A 4 10.22 -0.67 10.09
N ILE A 5 10.78 -1.24 11.16
CA ILE A 5 11.88 -2.21 11.04
C ILE A 5 11.36 -3.47 10.38
N LYS A 6 10.25 -4.02 10.89
CA LYS A 6 9.63 -5.21 10.29
C LYS A 6 9.17 -4.95 8.86
N PHE A 7 8.63 -3.78 8.57
CA PHE A 7 8.24 -3.39 7.21
C PHE A 7 9.43 -3.46 6.23
N ARG A 8 10.56 -2.89 6.61
CA ARG A 8 11.79 -2.94 5.80
C ARG A 8 12.35 -4.36 5.65
N GLU A 9 12.19 -5.20 6.66
CA GLU A 9 12.55 -6.63 6.56
C GLU A 9 11.69 -7.36 5.53
N ILE A 10 10.38 -7.06 5.48
CA ILE A 10 9.46 -7.64 4.49
C ILE A 10 9.82 -7.16 3.07
N ILE A 11 10.05 -5.85 2.88
CA ILE A 11 10.50 -5.30 1.59
C ILE A 11 11.77 -6.00 1.12
N LYS A 12 12.76 -6.15 2.01
CA LYS A 12 14.02 -6.82 1.66
C LYS A 12 13.78 -8.28 1.25
N GLN A 13 12.89 -8.99 1.94
CA GLN A 13 12.51 -10.35 1.55
C GLN A 13 11.84 -10.38 0.17
N ARG A 14 10.95 -9.42 -0.11
CA ARG A 14 10.28 -9.29 -1.41
C ARG A 14 11.28 -9.01 -2.53
N GLU A 15 12.25 -8.12 -2.30
CA GLU A 15 13.33 -7.79 -3.24
C GLU A 15 14.22 -9.00 -3.56
N GLU A 16 14.50 -9.85 -2.56
CA GLU A 16 15.29 -11.07 -2.72
C GLU A 16 14.47 -12.25 -3.30
N THR A 17 13.14 -12.11 -3.39
CA THR A 17 12.24 -13.15 -3.90
C THR A 17 12.15 -13.08 -5.43
N ASP A 18 12.33 -14.23 -6.07
CA ASP A 18 12.18 -14.37 -7.52
C ASP A 18 10.74 -14.04 -7.95
N ASP A 19 10.57 -13.13 -8.90
CA ASP A 19 9.25 -12.70 -9.39
C ASP A 19 8.45 -13.83 -10.06
N GLU A 20 9.13 -14.88 -10.55
CA GLU A 20 8.46 -16.08 -11.12
C GLU A 20 8.06 -17.09 -10.03
N TRP A 21 8.41 -16.84 -8.76
CA TRP A 21 7.97 -17.64 -7.63
C TRP A 21 6.73 -17.02 -6.97
N ASP A 22 5.59 -17.13 -7.66
CA ASP A 22 4.29 -16.57 -7.26
C ASP A 22 3.97 -16.74 -5.77
N TYR A 23 4.15 -17.96 -5.24
CA TYR A 23 3.86 -18.25 -3.83
C TYR A 23 4.74 -17.42 -2.87
N GLY A 24 6.02 -17.25 -3.19
CA GLY A 24 6.94 -16.45 -2.38
C GLY A 24 6.56 -14.97 -2.37
N VAL A 25 6.20 -14.45 -3.56
CA VAL A 25 5.71 -13.08 -3.75
C VAL A 25 4.43 -12.85 -2.94
N GLU A 26 3.44 -13.73 -3.09
CA GLU A 26 2.17 -13.67 -2.34
C GLU A 26 2.38 -13.69 -0.82
N GLN A 27 3.35 -14.48 -0.32
CA GLN A 27 3.65 -14.48 1.12
C GLN A 27 4.25 -13.15 1.60
N CYS A 28 5.03 -12.45 0.77
CA CYS A 28 5.57 -11.14 1.11
C CYS A 28 4.46 -10.09 1.12
N TRP A 29 3.64 -10.04 0.06
CA TRP A 29 2.49 -9.13 -0.02
C TRP A 29 1.54 -9.31 1.14
N LYS A 30 1.19 -10.55 1.49
CA LYS A 30 0.33 -10.83 2.64
C LYS A 30 0.89 -10.26 3.95
N GLN A 31 2.19 -10.44 4.20
CA GLN A 31 2.82 -9.90 5.41
C GLN A 31 2.84 -8.37 5.42
N GLU A 32 3.07 -7.76 4.26
CA GLU A 32 3.06 -6.31 4.09
C GLU A 32 1.66 -5.73 4.34
N VAL A 33 0.63 -6.29 3.70
CA VAL A 33 -0.78 -5.91 3.90
C VAL A 33 -1.18 -6.06 5.36
N GLU A 34 -0.90 -7.21 5.99
CA GLU A 34 -1.21 -7.45 7.40
C GLU A 34 -0.54 -6.41 8.32
N LEU A 35 0.70 -6.00 8.02
CA LEU A 35 1.41 -5.01 8.81
C LEU A 35 0.83 -3.60 8.63
N LEU A 36 0.60 -3.18 7.38
CA LEU A 36 0.13 -1.84 7.02
C LEU A 36 -1.33 -1.60 7.43
N THR A 37 -2.16 -2.65 7.46
CA THR A 37 -3.57 -2.57 7.84
C THR A 37 -3.80 -2.69 9.35
N LYS A 38 -2.81 -3.15 10.11
CA LYS A 38 -2.91 -3.35 11.56
C LYS A 38 -3.32 -2.08 12.33
N ASP A 39 -2.83 -0.92 11.89
CA ASP A 39 -3.12 0.38 12.49
C ASP A 39 -2.99 1.49 11.43
N ILE A 40 -4.08 1.74 10.71
CA ILE A 40 -4.14 2.71 9.61
C ILE A 40 -3.65 4.12 10.02
N PRO A 41 -4.06 4.69 11.18
CA PRO A 41 -3.48 5.95 11.65
C PRO A 41 -1.95 5.94 11.73
N SER A 42 -1.34 4.90 12.31
CA SER A 42 0.12 4.77 12.38
C SER A 42 0.76 4.64 10.99
N THR A 43 0.13 3.92 10.06
CA THR A 43 0.60 3.80 8.68
C THR A 43 0.56 5.15 7.96
N ILE A 44 -0.52 5.93 8.14
CA ILE A 44 -0.63 7.29 7.61
C ILE A 44 0.46 8.21 8.18
N GLU A 45 0.75 8.12 9.48
CA GLU A 45 1.85 8.88 10.09
C GLU A 45 3.20 8.53 9.48
N PHE A 46 3.46 7.23 9.26
CA PHE A 46 4.67 6.76 8.58
C PHE A 46 4.76 7.32 7.15
N LEU A 47 3.70 7.20 6.34
CA LEU A 47 3.65 7.73 4.97
C LEU A 47 3.98 9.23 4.91
N LYS A 48 3.44 10.01 5.86
CA LYS A 48 3.66 11.47 5.91
C LYS A 48 5.11 11.82 6.28
N ASN A 49 5.68 11.14 7.27
CA ASN A 49 6.88 11.61 7.96
C ASN A 49 8.15 10.84 7.58
N ASP A 50 8.07 9.53 7.46
CA ASP A 50 9.25 8.64 7.44
C ASP A 50 9.42 7.88 6.12
N CYS A 51 8.35 7.74 5.34
CA CYS A 51 8.34 7.00 4.09
C CYS A 51 9.30 7.59 3.05
N THR A 52 10.13 6.72 2.50
CA THR A 52 11.09 6.96 1.42
C THR A 52 10.46 6.69 0.05
N ALA A 53 11.14 7.08 -1.04
CA ALA A 53 10.67 6.82 -2.39
C ALA A 53 10.57 5.32 -2.70
N GLU A 54 11.57 4.54 -2.28
CA GLU A 54 11.59 3.09 -2.46
C GLU A 54 10.46 2.40 -1.69
N GLU A 55 10.27 2.75 -0.42
CA GLU A 55 9.14 2.23 0.36
C GLU A 55 7.79 2.60 -0.27
N TYR A 56 7.69 3.78 -0.88
CA TYR A 56 6.51 4.21 -1.63
C TYR A 56 6.30 3.39 -2.92
N SER A 57 7.33 2.92 -3.62
CA SER A 57 7.10 2.00 -4.75
C SER A 57 6.69 0.61 -4.29
N TRP A 58 7.27 0.07 -3.21
CA TRP A 58 6.89 -1.24 -2.69
C TRP A 58 5.43 -1.32 -2.23
N ILE A 59 4.95 -0.31 -1.49
CA ILE A 59 3.54 -0.26 -1.06
C ILE A 59 2.58 -0.22 -2.26
N SER A 60 3.03 0.26 -3.43
CA SER A 60 2.18 0.35 -4.61
C SER A 60 1.79 -1.00 -5.18
N GLU A 61 2.52 -2.07 -4.85
CA GLU A 61 2.22 -3.44 -5.25
C GLU A 61 0.98 -4.00 -4.52
N VAL A 62 0.67 -3.47 -3.33
CA VAL A 62 -0.35 -4.01 -2.42
C VAL A 62 -1.40 -2.96 -1.99
N LEU A 63 -1.40 -1.79 -2.61
CA LEU A 63 -2.25 -0.68 -2.19
C LEU A 63 -3.75 -1.01 -2.31
N ASP A 64 -4.14 -1.72 -3.36
CA ASP A 64 -5.49 -2.19 -3.58
C ASP A 64 -5.89 -3.24 -2.52
N ASP A 65 -5.04 -4.22 -2.23
CA ASP A 65 -5.27 -5.21 -1.16
C ASP A 65 -5.48 -4.55 0.21
N ILE A 66 -4.68 -3.52 0.54
CA ILE A 66 -4.83 -2.75 1.77
C ILE A 66 -6.22 -2.09 1.83
N VAL A 67 -6.67 -1.51 0.72
CA VAL A 67 -7.92 -0.75 0.63
C VAL A 67 -9.14 -1.67 0.54
N GLU A 68 -9.02 -2.84 -0.07
CA GLU A 68 -10.04 -3.89 -0.05
C GLU A 68 -10.25 -4.41 1.38
N LEU A 69 -9.16 -4.63 2.13
CA LEU A 69 -9.26 -5.11 3.51
C LEU A 69 -9.75 -4.03 4.47
N VAL A 70 -9.25 -2.79 4.34
CA VAL A 70 -9.61 -1.66 5.19
C VAL A 70 -9.88 -0.41 4.34
N PRO A 71 -11.13 -0.22 3.87
CA PRO A 71 -11.50 0.94 3.07
C PRO A 71 -11.23 2.26 3.81
N SER A 72 -10.23 3.01 3.35
CA SER A 72 -9.83 4.29 3.97
C SER A 72 -9.53 5.36 2.92
N GLN A 73 -10.44 6.33 2.80
CA GLN A 73 -10.24 7.51 1.95
C GLN A 73 -9.03 8.34 2.41
N GLU A 74 -8.79 8.42 3.72
CA GLU A 74 -7.67 9.20 4.26
C GLU A 74 -6.33 8.56 3.89
N LEU A 75 -6.22 7.23 3.96
CA LEU A 75 -5.02 6.50 3.55
C LEU A 75 -4.72 6.75 2.07
N VAL A 76 -5.71 6.53 1.17
CA VAL A 76 -5.52 6.69 -0.27
C VAL A 76 -5.16 8.14 -0.62
N GLN A 77 -5.80 9.13 0.00
CA GLN A 77 -5.45 10.53 -0.24
C GLN A 77 -4.05 10.87 0.28
N CYS A 78 -3.66 10.34 1.44
CA CYS A 78 -2.31 10.50 1.97
C CYS A 78 -1.27 9.92 1.01
N TYR A 79 -1.52 8.70 0.52
CA TYR A 79 -0.66 8.01 -0.42
C TYR A 79 -0.55 8.76 -1.75
N LYS A 80 -1.68 9.22 -2.30
CA LYS A 80 -1.72 10.05 -3.52
C LYS A 80 -0.93 11.34 -3.39
N ASN A 81 -0.90 11.95 -2.21
CA ASN A 81 -0.11 13.17 -2.00
C ASN A 81 1.40 12.91 -2.13
N LEU A 82 1.88 11.68 -1.91
CA LEU A 82 3.28 11.31 -2.11
C LEU A 82 3.73 11.40 -3.57
N MET A 83 2.82 11.40 -4.54
CA MET A 83 3.15 11.70 -5.95
C MET A 83 3.86 13.05 -6.11
N THR A 84 3.52 14.03 -5.26
CA THR A 84 4.19 15.34 -5.28
C THR A 84 5.58 15.32 -4.65
N LYS A 85 5.80 14.41 -3.68
CA LYS A 85 7.08 14.22 -2.98
C LYS A 85 8.04 13.36 -3.80
N PHE A 86 7.52 12.36 -4.53
CA PHE A 86 8.26 11.36 -5.29
C PHE A 86 7.76 11.23 -6.74
N PRO A 87 7.80 12.32 -7.54
CA PRO A 87 7.25 12.31 -8.90
C PRO A 87 7.99 11.36 -9.85
N GLU A 88 9.30 11.22 -9.70
CA GLU A 88 10.11 10.32 -10.53
C GLU A 88 9.76 8.86 -10.26
N GLU A 89 9.67 8.47 -8.98
CA GLU A 89 9.30 7.13 -8.57
C GLU A 89 7.88 6.78 -9.03
N CYS A 90 6.95 7.72 -8.87
CA CYS A 90 5.57 7.57 -9.34
C CYS A 90 5.50 7.28 -10.84
N SER A 91 6.31 7.97 -11.65
CA SER A 91 6.36 7.74 -13.09
C SER A 91 7.04 6.41 -13.44
N LYS A 92 8.10 6.03 -12.72
CA LYS A 92 8.89 4.84 -12.99
C LYS A 92 8.09 3.55 -12.78
N TYR A 93 7.32 3.49 -11.69
CA TYR A 93 6.56 2.30 -11.29
C TYR A 93 5.06 2.40 -11.60
N ASN A 94 4.63 3.42 -12.35
CA ASN A 94 3.23 3.64 -12.70
C ASN A 94 2.29 3.67 -11.47
N ILE A 95 2.72 4.29 -10.37
CA ILE A 95 1.99 4.30 -9.09
C ILE A 95 0.60 4.97 -9.21
N ALA A 96 0.44 5.85 -10.20
CA ALA A 96 -0.87 6.40 -10.55
C ALA A 96 -1.92 5.30 -10.83
N GLY A 97 -1.52 4.19 -11.46
CA GLY A 97 -2.39 3.04 -11.70
C GLY A 97 -2.84 2.37 -10.41
N SER A 98 -1.92 2.12 -9.47
CA SER A 98 -2.27 1.56 -8.16
C SER A 98 -3.24 2.46 -7.39
N ILE A 99 -3.06 3.78 -7.46
CA ILE A 99 -3.98 4.76 -6.84
C ILE A 99 -5.35 4.71 -7.51
N GLU A 100 -5.42 4.61 -8.84
CA GLU A 100 -6.69 4.51 -9.57
C GLU A 100 -7.47 3.25 -9.18
N SER A 101 -6.79 2.11 -9.03
CA SER A 101 -7.37 0.85 -8.53
C SER A 101 -7.92 1.00 -7.12
N ALA A 102 -7.13 1.56 -6.20
CA ALA A 102 -7.56 1.82 -4.83
C ALA A 102 -8.77 2.77 -4.75
N GLU A 103 -8.78 3.85 -5.53
CA GLU A 103 -9.93 4.75 -5.62
C GLU A 103 -11.16 4.07 -6.23
N ALA A 104 -11.00 3.13 -7.16
CA ALA A 104 -12.09 2.35 -7.73
C ALA A 104 -12.74 1.43 -6.69
N ILE A 105 -11.93 0.77 -5.84
CA ILE A 105 -12.42 -0.03 -4.72
C ILE A 105 -13.24 0.86 -3.77
N LEU A 106 -12.71 2.02 -3.37
CA LEU A 106 -13.44 2.95 -2.49
C LEU A 106 -14.78 3.41 -3.09
N ARG A 107 -14.84 3.65 -4.40
CA ARG A 107 -16.09 3.98 -5.10
C ARG A 107 -17.06 2.81 -5.07
N TRP A 108 -16.59 1.60 -5.37
CA TRP A 108 -17.41 0.39 -5.35
C TRP A 108 -18.00 0.16 -3.95
N GLU A 109 -17.18 0.25 -2.90
CA GLU A 109 -17.61 0.12 -1.51
C GLU A 109 -18.61 1.20 -1.09
N ALA A 110 -18.44 2.45 -1.54
CA ALA A 110 -19.40 3.51 -1.25
C ALA A 110 -20.78 3.27 -1.90
N GLU A 111 -20.80 2.65 -3.07
CA GLU A 111 -22.00 2.36 -3.86
C GLU A 111 -22.70 1.05 -3.44
N HIS A 112 -21.92 0.03 -3.05
CA HIS A 112 -22.40 -1.35 -2.84
C HIS A 112 -22.20 -1.87 -1.40
N GLY A 113 -21.34 -1.25 -0.60
CA GLY A 113 -20.96 -1.68 0.76
C GLY A 113 -22.02 -1.46 1.84
N LYS A 114 -23.22 -0.95 1.51
CA LYS A 114 -24.38 -0.96 2.43
C LYS A 114 -25.29 -2.15 2.16
N GLY A 115 -24.92 -3.31 2.71
CA GLY A 115 -25.72 -4.53 2.60
C GLY A 115 -25.31 -5.71 3.49
N GLY A 116 -24.69 -5.47 4.66
CA GLY A 116 -24.28 -6.53 5.58
C GLY A 116 -24.60 -6.23 7.04
N ASN A 117 -25.89 -6.21 7.39
CA ASN A 117 -26.35 -6.49 8.76
C ASN A 117 -27.71 -7.19 8.71
#